data_AF-A0A8H8J6R4-F1
#
_entry.id   AF-A0A8H8J6R4-F1
#
_cell.length_a   1.000
_cell.length_b   1.000
_cell.length_c   1.000
_cell.angle_alpha   90.00
_cell.angle_beta   90.00
_cell.angle_gamma   90.00
#
_symmetry.space_group_name_H-M   'P 1'
#
loop_
_entity.id
_entity.type
_entity.pdbx_description
1 polymer ?
#
loop_
_entity_poly.entity_id
_entity_poly.type
_entity_poly.pdbx_seq_one_letter_code
_entity_poly.pdbx_strand_id
1 'polypeptide(L)'
;MEFLIERLRERCAPIRDEALLEIQEILGPCSAAAVATAARKILSITKLMRNDLNGYILQNASETDARRWVRIQARAKEREAALQLSGTQEKLEQEWKDYLHVQNAMVSPTMLARRLLETISAPTAASFLPPDARSADSREQNLVPPQFMLSVDFLVKVQDLLQALVIVAALRSLVPLAEGLTENFMTRLWRLIELAILEPNSQSESQVKLVNLQDEVVEAYQASHASGSLPGPTITDSALRSIVSRTLRTEDPVFRLLQKRLISALEAELVRVSSAEVGAPSVLRSGRETSINQESSVRSVETARVRARGFENPVLDKPIVELLQYIRRVLEWIRFCWDDFVLD
;
A
#
# COMPACT_ATOMS: atom_id res chain seq x y z
N MET A 1 -34.24 -38.34 3.13
CA MET A 1 -34.47 -36.87 3.20
C MET A 1 -34.95 -36.45 4.57
N GLU A 2 -35.88 -37.18 5.20
CA GLU A 2 -36.36 -36.88 6.58
C GLU A 2 -35.23 -36.74 7.61
N PHE A 3 -34.26 -37.66 7.64
CA PHE A 3 -33.07 -37.53 8.50
C PHE A 3 -32.31 -36.21 8.31
N LEU A 4 -32.25 -35.71 7.07
CA LEU A 4 -31.53 -34.47 6.73
C LEU A 4 -32.31 -33.24 7.20
N ILE A 5 -33.63 -33.28 7.14
CA ILE A 5 -34.52 -32.23 7.68
C ILE A 5 -34.41 -32.19 9.20
N GLU A 6 -34.39 -33.35 9.87
CA GLU A 6 -34.25 -33.40 11.33
C GLU A 6 -32.89 -32.85 11.77
N ARG A 7 -31.80 -33.19 11.05
CA ARG A 7 -30.48 -32.60 11.29
C ARG A 7 -30.42 -31.10 11.02
N LEU A 8 -31.18 -30.60 10.04
CA LEU A 8 -31.29 -29.16 9.81
C LEU A 8 -32.07 -28.49 10.94
N ARG A 9 -33.17 -29.09 11.40
CA ARG A 9 -33.97 -28.59 12.53
C ARG A 9 -33.15 -28.48 13.82
N GLU A 10 -32.31 -29.47 14.12
CA GLU A 10 -31.39 -29.44 15.27
C GLU A 10 -30.37 -28.28 15.21
N ARG A 11 -30.03 -27.78 14.02
CA ARG A 11 -28.96 -26.78 13.82
C ARG A 11 -29.45 -25.41 13.39
N CYS A 12 -30.69 -25.30 12.92
CA CYS A 12 -31.30 -24.05 12.51
C CYS A 12 -31.77 -23.23 13.72
N ALA A 13 -31.80 -21.91 13.57
CA ALA A 13 -32.53 -21.07 14.50
C ALA A 13 -34.05 -21.36 14.39
N PRO A 14 -34.82 -21.32 15.49
CA PRO A 14 -36.25 -21.66 15.49
C PRO A 14 -37.09 -20.86 14.48
N ILE A 15 -36.65 -19.64 14.12
CA ILE A 15 -37.30 -18.80 13.11
C ILE A 15 -37.35 -19.45 11.70
N ARG A 16 -36.58 -20.54 11.47
CA ARG A 16 -36.53 -21.25 10.19
C ARG A 16 -37.36 -22.53 10.17
N ASP A 17 -38.03 -22.88 11.26
CA ASP A 17 -38.80 -24.14 11.37
C ASP A 17 -39.97 -24.20 10.40
N GLU A 18 -40.61 -23.06 10.10
CA GLU A 18 -41.68 -22.96 9.10
C GLU A 18 -41.21 -23.38 7.71
N ALA A 19 -40.03 -22.89 7.28
CA ALA A 19 -39.45 -23.26 5.99
C ALA A 19 -39.05 -24.74 5.92
N LEU A 20 -38.69 -25.36 7.06
CA LEU A 20 -38.40 -26.79 7.15
C LEU A 20 -39.67 -27.64 7.07
N LEU A 21 -40.78 -27.18 7.67
CA LEU A 21 -42.09 -27.82 7.54
C LEU A 21 -42.58 -27.81 6.10
N GLU A 22 -42.43 -26.69 5.37
CA GLU A 22 -42.76 -26.63 3.94
C GLU A 22 -41.96 -27.65 3.11
N ILE A 23 -40.69 -27.88 3.43
CA ILE A 23 -39.86 -28.88 2.74
C ILE A 23 -40.37 -30.30 3.05
N GLN A 24 -40.78 -30.55 4.29
CA GLN A 24 -41.34 -31.83 4.73
C GLN A 24 -42.66 -32.14 4.00
N GLU A 25 -43.53 -31.14 3.83
CA GLU A 25 -44.78 -31.27 3.06
C GLU A 25 -44.52 -31.56 1.57
N ILE A 26 -43.55 -30.87 0.96
CA ILE A 26 -43.17 -31.10 -0.44
C ILE A 26 -42.67 -32.52 -0.67
N LEU A 27 -42.01 -33.13 0.32
CA LEU A 27 -41.45 -34.48 0.22
C LEU A 27 -42.48 -35.60 0.45
N GLY A 28 -43.69 -35.29 0.92
CA GLY A 28 -44.77 -36.26 1.12
C GLY A 28 -45.08 -37.09 -0.15
N PRO A 29 -45.30 -36.47 -1.31
CA PRO A 29 -45.37 -37.19 -2.58
C PRO A 29 -43.95 -37.50 -3.08
N CYS A 30 -43.51 -38.76 -2.95
CA CYS A 30 -42.21 -39.28 -3.42
C CYS A 30 -42.02 -39.21 -4.96
N SER A 31 -42.01 -38.01 -5.52
CA SER A 31 -41.76 -37.73 -6.93
C SER A 31 -40.36 -37.13 -7.11
N ALA A 32 -39.72 -37.41 -8.25
CA ALA A 32 -38.42 -36.83 -8.56
C ALA A 32 -38.43 -35.28 -8.57
N ALA A 33 -39.54 -34.68 -9.01
CA ALA A 33 -39.73 -33.22 -9.02
C ALA A 33 -39.83 -32.63 -7.59
N ALA A 34 -40.48 -33.35 -6.66
CA ALA A 34 -40.54 -32.97 -5.26
C ALA A 34 -39.14 -32.99 -4.61
N VAL A 35 -38.34 -34.03 -4.86
CA VAL A 35 -36.97 -34.11 -4.34
C VAL A 35 -36.09 -32.98 -4.86
N ALA A 36 -36.15 -32.67 -6.16
CA ALA A 36 -35.40 -31.56 -6.75
C ALA A 36 -35.82 -30.19 -6.17
N THR A 37 -37.10 -30.01 -5.87
CA THR A 37 -37.63 -28.79 -5.26
C THR A 37 -37.24 -28.67 -3.79
N ALA A 38 -37.32 -29.76 -3.04
CA ALA A 38 -36.82 -29.84 -1.66
C ALA A 38 -35.32 -29.53 -1.59
N ALA A 39 -34.51 -30.10 -2.50
CA ALA A 39 -33.08 -29.81 -2.56
C ALA A 39 -32.78 -28.33 -2.81
N ARG A 40 -33.52 -27.67 -3.72
CA ARG A 40 -33.39 -26.21 -3.96
C ARG A 40 -33.77 -25.39 -2.72
N LYS A 41 -34.85 -25.76 -2.01
CA LYS A 41 -35.25 -25.09 -0.77
C LYS A 41 -34.24 -25.30 0.35
N ILE A 42 -33.69 -26.51 0.52
CA ILE A 42 -32.61 -26.78 1.47
C ILE A 42 -31.39 -25.90 1.18
N LEU A 43 -30.95 -25.81 -0.08
CA LEU A 43 -29.85 -24.92 -0.46
C LEU A 43 -30.17 -23.45 -0.15
N SER A 44 -31.42 -23.02 -0.28
CA SER A 44 -31.86 -21.69 0.13
C SER A 44 -31.76 -21.48 1.65
N ILE A 45 -32.22 -22.45 2.45
CA ILE A 45 -32.09 -22.41 3.92
C ILE A 45 -30.62 -22.39 4.33
N THR A 46 -29.75 -23.17 3.70
CA THR A 46 -28.32 -23.15 4.01
C THR A 46 -27.69 -21.78 3.73
N LYS A 47 -28.15 -21.05 2.70
CA LYS A 47 -27.72 -19.66 2.47
C LYS A 47 -28.21 -18.72 3.58
N LEU A 48 -29.44 -18.90 4.06
CA LEU A 48 -29.98 -18.13 5.20
C LEU A 48 -29.23 -18.44 6.49
N MET A 49 -28.97 -19.71 6.81
CA MET A 49 -28.17 -20.11 7.97
C MET A 49 -26.76 -19.53 7.91
N ARG A 50 -26.14 -19.49 6.72
CA ARG A 50 -24.85 -18.81 6.52
C ARG A 50 -24.95 -17.32 6.84
N ASN A 51 -26.02 -16.66 6.42
CA ASN A 51 -26.24 -15.24 6.73
C ASN A 51 -26.50 -15.02 8.22
N ASP A 52 -27.28 -15.88 8.87
CA ASP A 52 -27.56 -15.83 10.30
C ASP A 52 -26.28 -16.06 11.11
N LEU A 53 -25.45 -17.04 10.71
CA LEU A 53 -24.14 -17.29 11.31
C LEU A 53 -23.19 -16.12 11.08
N ASN A 54 -23.15 -15.55 9.87
CA ASN A 54 -22.34 -14.36 9.60
C ASN A 54 -22.82 -13.17 10.45
N GLY A 55 -24.13 -12.99 10.61
CA GLY A 55 -24.70 -11.94 11.47
C GLY A 55 -24.35 -12.15 12.94
N TYR A 56 -24.48 -13.39 13.44
CA TYR A 56 -24.11 -13.74 14.81
C TYR A 56 -22.60 -13.56 15.06
N ILE A 57 -21.76 -14.01 14.12
CA ILE A 57 -20.32 -13.80 14.18
C ILE A 57 -20.03 -12.30 14.17
N LEU A 58 -20.64 -11.50 13.30
CA LEU A 58 -20.39 -10.05 13.29
C LEU A 58 -20.85 -9.34 14.57
N GLN A 59 -21.90 -9.84 15.23
CA GLN A 59 -22.40 -9.28 16.49
C GLN A 59 -21.56 -9.69 17.71
N ASN A 60 -20.97 -10.89 17.71
CA ASN A 60 -20.22 -11.42 18.85
C ASN A 60 -18.70 -11.49 18.64
N ALA A 61 -18.24 -11.27 17.41
CA ALA A 61 -16.82 -11.23 17.09
C ALA A 61 -16.21 -10.01 17.78
N SER A 62 -15.07 -10.24 18.42
CA SER A 62 -14.21 -9.15 18.79
C SER A 62 -13.79 -8.35 17.55
N GLU A 63 -13.45 -7.08 17.73
CA GLU A 63 -12.98 -6.25 16.61
C GLU A 63 -11.77 -6.87 15.90
N THR A 64 -10.91 -7.59 16.64
CA THR A 64 -9.74 -8.29 16.09
C THR A 64 -10.15 -9.48 15.21
N ASP A 65 -11.16 -10.25 15.62
CA ASP A 65 -11.70 -11.35 14.82
C ASP A 65 -12.41 -10.84 13.56
N ALA A 66 -13.19 -9.76 13.67
CA ALA A 66 -13.82 -9.12 12.53
C ALA A 66 -12.78 -8.61 11.53
N ARG A 67 -11.73 -7.92 11.99
CA ARG A 67 -10.60 -7.47 11.14
C ARG A 67 -9.89 -8.65 10.48
N ARG A 68 -9.64 -9.74 11.21
CA ARG A 68 -9.02 -10.97 10.66
C ARG A 68 -9.90 -11.58 9.57
N TRP A 69 -11.19 -11.71 9.82
CA TRP A 69 -12.15 -12.27 8.87
C TRP A 69 -12.23 -11.42 7.59
N VAL A 70 -12.34 -10.10 7.72
CA VAL A 70 -12.32 -9.17 6.58
C VAL A 70 -11.02 -9.32 5.78
N ARG A 71 -9.86 -9.42 6.44
CA ARG A 71 -8.57 -9.66 5.75
C ARG A 71 -8.55 -10.98 4.97
N ILE A 72 -9.02 -12.08 5.57
CA ILE A 72 -9.08 -13.39 4.89
C ILE A 72 -10.02 -13.32 3.67
N GLN A 73 -11.19 -12.68 3.82
CA GLN A 73 -12.13 -12.52 2.72
C GLN A 73 -11.55 -11.63 1.61
N ALA A 74 -10.87 -10.54 1.96
CA ALA A 74 -10.21 -9.67 1.00
C ALA A 74 -9.07 -10.40 0.26
N ARG A 75 -8.26 -11.20 0.95
CA ARG A 75 -7.26 -12.09 0.32
C ARG A 75 -7.90 -13.04 -0.70
N ALA A 76 -8.99 -13.72 -0.33
CA ALA A 76 -9.67 -14.65 -1.22
C ALA A 76 -10.20 -13.95 -2.49
N LYS A 77 -10.82 -12.77 -2.31
CA LYS A 77 -11.35 -11.97 -3.44
C LYS A 77 -10.26 -11.43 -4.35
N GLU A 78 -9.15 -10.96 -3.78
CA GLU A 78 -8.01 -10.49 -4.57
C GLU A 78 -7.44 -11.61 -5.43
N ARG A 79 -7.20 -12.78 -4.83
CA ARG A 79 -6.69 -13.95 -5.56
C ARG A 79 -7.64 -14.39 -6.66
N GLU A 80 -8.94 -14.45 -6.37
CA GLU A 80 -9.97 -14.78 -7.35
C GLU A 80 -9.94 -13.78 -8.52
N ALA A 81 -9.91 -12.48 -8.24
CA ALA A 81 -9.89 -11.45 -9.27
C ALA A 81 -8.61 -11.49 -10.11
N ALA A 82 -7.44 -11.65 -9.49
CA ALA A 82 -6.17 -11.76 -10.20
C ALA A 82 -6.09 -13.03 -11.07
N LEU A 83 -6.67 -14.16 -10.62
CA LEU A 83 -6.79 -15.38 -11.42
C LEU A 83 -7.77 -15.20 -12.59
N GLN A 84 -8.90 -14.52 -12.37
CA GLN A 84 -9.86 -14.21 -13.44
C GLN A 84 -9.21 -13.33 -14.52
N LEU A 85 -8.37 -12.36 -14.13
CA LEU A 85 -7.67 -11.46 -15.05
C LEU A 85 -6.51 -12.14 -15.79
N SER A 86 -5.79 -13.04 -15.14
CA SER A 86 -4.64 -13.74 -15.75
C SER A 86 -5.04 -15.00 -16.51
N GLY A 87 -6.25 -15.51 -16.29
CA GLY A 87 -6.82 -16.72 -16.88
C GLY A 87 -6.33 -18.02 -16.24
N THR A 88 -5.03 -18.13 -15.97
CA THR A 88 -4.39 -19.35 -15.41
C THR A 88 -3.36 -19.00 -14.34
N GLN A 89 -3.21 -19.86 -13.34
CA GLN A 89 -2.20 -19.69 -12.27
C GLN A 89 -0.77 -19.66 -12.82
N GLU A 90 -0.43 -20.50 -13.81
CA GLU A 90 0.91 -20.54 -14.42
C GLU A 90 1.31 -19.20 -15.06
N LYS A 91 0.37 -18.53 -15.74
CA LYS A 91 0.62 -17.19 -16.29
C LYS A 91 0.85 -16.16 -15.19
N LEU A 92 0.09 -16.24 -14.10
CA LEU A 92 0.25 -15.34 -12.96
C LEU A 92 1.62 -15.53 -12.28
N GLU A 93 2.08 -16.78 -12.15
CA GLU A 93 3.43 -17.11 -11.68
C GLU A 93 4.51 -16.58 -12.62
N GLN A 94 4.30 -16.71 -13.93
CA GLN A 94 5.23 -16.18 -14.93
C GLN A 94 5.31 -14.66 -14.90
N GLU A 95 4.17 -13.95 -14.84
CA GLU A 95 4.14 -12.49 -14.71
C GLU A 95 4.85 -12.01 -13.44
N TRP A 96 4.70 -12.75 -12.35
CA TRP A 96 5.40 -12.48 -11.09
C TRP A 96 6.93 -12.65 -11.23
N LYS A 97 7.36 -13.76 -11.83
CA LYS A 97 8.78 -14.05 -12.10
C LYS A 97 9.40 -13.03 -13.05
N ASP A 98 8.67 -12.65 -14.09
CA ASP A 98 9.08 -11.63 -15.06
C ASP A 98 9.23 -10.27 -14.37
N TYR A 99 8.27 -9.89 -13.52
CA TYR A 99 8.34 -8.66 -12.73
C TYR A 99 9.56 -8.63 -11.82
N LEU A 100 9.88 -9.74 -11.14
CA LEU A 100 11.03 -9.85 -10.25
C LEU A 100 12.37 -10.08 -10.98
N HIS A 101 12.32 -10.32 -12.30
CA HIS A 101 13.47 -10.75 -13.11
C HIS A 101 14.15 -12.02 -12.59
N VAL A 102 13.36 -12.99 -12.11
CA VAL A 102 13.86 -14.25 -11.55
C VAL A 102 13.44 -15.44 -12.42
N GLN A 103 14.40 -16.12 -13.03
CA GLN A 103 14.10 -17.26 -13.89
C GLN A 103 13.95 -18.59 -13.13
N ASN A 104 14.79 -18.84 -12.11
CA ASN A 104 14.83 -20.14 -11.39
C ASN A 104 15.22 -20.04 -9.91
N ALA A 105 15.32 -18.83 -9.33
CA ALA A 105 15.74 -18.66 -7.95
C ALA A 105 14.55 -18.46 -7.01
N MET A 106 14.70 -18.86 -5.75
CA MET A 106 13.75 -18.56 -4.69
C MET A 106 13.62 -17.05 -4.52
N VAL A 107 12.39 -16.54 -4.41
CA VAL A 107 12.13 -15.10 -4.28
C VAL A 107 12.50 -14.65 -2.86
N SER A 108 13.67 -14.04 -2.70
CA SER A 108 14.01 -13.41 -1.43
C SER A 108 13.07 -12.22 -1.16
N PRO A 109 12.57 -12.04 0.09
CA PRO A 109 11.74 -10.89 0.45
C PRO A 109 12.41 -9.54 0.20
N THR A 110 13.75 -9.50 0.15
CA THR A 110 14.54 -8.31 -0.18
C THR A 110 14.45 -7.95 -1.65
N MET A 111 14.35 -8.93 -2.56
CA MET A 111 14.18 -8.70 -4.00
C MET A 111 12.83 -8.06 -4.29
N LEU A 112 11.76 -8.53 -3.63
CA LEU A 112 10.44 -7.91 -3.74
C LEU A 112 10.45 -6.47 -3.25
N ALA A 113 11.05 -6.20 -2.08
CA ALA A 113 11.15 -4.84 -1.54
C ALA A 113 11.92 -3.90 -2.48
N ARG A 114 13.06 -4.36 -3.01
CA ARG A 114 13.85 -3.60 -3.97
C ARG A 114 13.08 -3.33 -5.27
N ARG A 115 12.41 -4.35 -5.82
CA ARG A 115 11.66 -4.20 -7.07
C ARG A 115 10.46 -3.27 -6.92
N LEU A 116 9.80 -3.33 -5.75
CA LEU A 116 8.73 -2.41 -5.40
C LEU A 116 9.25 -0.97 -5.29
N LEU A 117 10.41 -0.75 -4.65
CA LEU A 117 11.04 0.57 -4.60
C LEU A 117 11.44 1.09 -5.98
N GLU A 118 11.97 0.23 -6.86
CA GLU A 118 12.25 0.59 -8.26
C GLU A 118 10.97 1.04 -8.98
N THR A 119 9.87 0.32 -8.78
CA THR A 119 8.54 0.66 -9.35
C THR A 119 8.06 2.01 -8.83
N ILE A 120 8.07 2.24 -7.51
CA ILE A 120 7.61 3.50 -6.90
C ILE A 120 8.52 4.67 -7.29
N SER A 121 9.80 4.41 -7.58
CA SER A 121 10.76 5.44 -7.98
C SER A 121 10.62 5.88 -9.44
N ALA A 122 9.92 5.12 -10.27
CA ALA A 122 9.76 5.46 -11.67
C ALA A 122 9.04 6.83 -11.82
N PRO A 123 9.36 7.62 -12.85
CA PRO A 123 8.70 8.90 -13.09
C PRO A 123 7.24 8.72 -13.52
N THR A 124 6.91 7.59 -14.15
CA THR A 124 5.57 7.23 -14.58
C THR A 124 4.79 6.56 -13.44
N ALA A 125 3.53 6.94 -13.26
CA ALA A 125 2.65 6.36 -12.24
C ALA A 125 2.59 4.84 -12.36
N ALA A 126 2.71 4.14 -11.23
CA ALA A 126 2.45 2.70 -11.17
C ALA A 126 1.03 2.42 -11.70
N SER A 127 0.93 1.51 -12.66
CA SER A 127 -0.34 1.18 -13.30
C SER A 127 -0.49 -0.32 -13.47
N PHE A 128 -1.74 -0.78 -13.39
CA PHE A 128 -2.09 -2.15 -13.71
C PHE A 128 -2.89 -2.15 -15.01
N LEU A 129 -2.45 -2.96 -15.98
CA LEU A 129 -3.15 -3.17 -17.24
C LEU A 129 -3.40 -4.68 -17.43
N PRO A 130 -4.65 -5.09 -17.69
CA PRO A 130 -4.97 -6.46 -18.04
C PRO A 130 -4.15 -6.93 -19.24
N PRO A 131 -3.79 -8.23 -19.34
CA PRO A 131 -2.97 -8.75 -20.43
C PRO A 131 -3.48 -8.36 -21.83
N ASP A 132 -4.81 -8.39 -22.02
CA ASP A 132 -5.46 -8.09 -23.31
C ASP A 132 -5.38 -6.60 -23.71
N ALA A 133 -5.10 -5.72 -22.75
CA ALA A 133 -4.99 -4.27 -22.96
C ALA A 133 -3.54 -3.80 -23.15
N ARG A 134 -2.55 -4.69 -23.05
CA ARG A 134 -1.13 -4.34 -23.21
C ARG A 134 -0.80 -4.17 -24.69
N SER A 135 -0.46 -2.95 -25.11
CA SER A 135 0.02 -2.69 -26.47
C SER A 135 1.53 -2.91 -26.55
N ALA A 136 2.08 -3.07 -27.76
CA ALA A 136 3.53 -3.21 -27.95
C ALA A 136 4.33 -1.99 -27.42
N ASP A 137 3.67 -0.83 -27.35
CA ASP A 137 4.23 0.43 -26.84
C ASP A 137 4.23 0.52 -25.30
N SER A 138 3.61 -0.44 -24.60
CA SER A 138 3.54 -0.47 -23.13
C SER A 138 4.89 -0.72 -22.42
N ARG A 139 5.99 -0.89 -23.16
CA ARG A 139 7.34 -1.12 -22.57
C ARG A 139 7.85 0.04 -21.73
N GLU A 140 7.34 1.25 -21.95
CA GLU A 140 7.68 2.43 -21.17
C GLU A 140 6.77 2.63 -19.95
N GLN A 141 5.72 1.82 -19.81
CA GLN A 141 4.79 1.93 -18.69
C GLN A 141 5.35 1.22 -17.46
N ASN A 142 5.23 1.88 -16.31
CA ASN A 142 5.53 1.30 -15.00
C ASN A 142 4.42 0.32 -14.59
N LEU A 143 4.40 -0.84 -15.26
CA LEU A 143 3.41 -1.89 -15.07
C LEU A 143 3.72 -2.70 -13.82
N VAL A 144 2.74 -2.80 -12.94
CA VAL A 144 2.77 -3.73 -11.80
C VAL A 144 2.00 -5.01 -12.13
N PRO A 145 2.42 -6.16 -11.59
CA PRO A 145 1.74 -7.41 -11.87
C PRO A 145 0.38 -7.48 -11.14
N PRO A 146 -0.53 -8.40 -11.53
CA PRO A 146 -1.91 -8.47 -11.02
C PRO A 146 -2.03 -8.57 -9.50
N GLN A 147 -1.01 -9.09 -8.82
CA GLN A 147 -0.91 -9.18 -7.37
C GLN A 147 -0.98 -7.80 -6.68
N PHE A 148 -0.63 -6.72 -7.37
CA PHE A 148 -0.72 -5.36 -6.83
C PHE A 148 -2.04 -4.67 -7.16
N MET A 149 -2.99 -5.31 -7.85
CA MET A 149 -4.20 -4.65 -8.37
C MET A 149 -4.95 -3.84 -7.29
N LEU A 150 -5.18 -4.40 -6.11
CA LEU A 150 -5.86 -3.67 -5.01
C LEU A 150 -4.97 -2.63 -4.32
N SER A 151 -3.66 -2.69 -4.56
CA SER A 151 -2.67 -1.76 -4.01
C SER A 151 -2.30 -0.63 -4.99
N VAL A 152 -2.76 -0.63 -6.25
CA VAL A 152 -2.34 0.35 -7.28
C VAL A 152 -2.57 1.79 -6.82
N ASP A 153 -3.79 2.14 -6.40
CA ASP A 153 -4.09 3.50 -5.94
C ASP A 153 -3.24 3.91 -4.74
N PHE A 154 -2.91 2.94 -3.89
CA PHE A 154 -2.05 3.15 -2.74
C PHE A 154 -0.58 3.33 -3.16
N LEU A 155 -0.12 2.59 -4.16
CA LEU A 155 1.22 2.75 -4.74
C LEU A 155 1.39 4.11 -5.40
N VAL A 156 0.37 4.62 -6.08
CA VAL A 156 0.38 5.98 -6.64
C VAL A 156 0.55 7.01 -5.52
N LYS A 157 -0.21 6.90 -4.41
CA LYS A 157 -0.03 7.78 -3.24
C LYS A 157 1.37 7.70 -2.64
N VAL A 158 1.94 6.49 -2.58
CA VAL A 158 3.32 6.26 -2.09
C VAL A 158 4.35 6.89 -3.03
N GLN A 159 4.12 6.80 -4.34
CA GLN A 159 4.95 7.43 -5.36
C GLN A 159 4.88 8.96 -5.28
N ASP A 160 3.69 9.54 -5.14
CA ASP A 160 3.49 10.98 -4.96
C ASP A 160 4.19 11.48 -3.70
N LEU A 161 4.07 10.74 -2.58
CA LEU A 161 4.75 11.06 -1.33
C LEU A 161 6.28 10.98 -1.46
N LEU A 162 6.81 9.98 -2.16
CA LEU A 162 8.24 9.86 -2.45
C LEU A 162 8.72 11.05 -3.29
N GLN A 163 8.00 11.39 -4.36
CA GLN A 163 8.35 12.50 -5.22
C GLN A 163 8.31 13.83 -4.46
N ALA A 164 7.29 14.06 -3.65
CA ALA A 164 7.17 15.23 -2.78
C ALA A 164 8.36 15.39 -1.83
N LEU A 165 8.77 14.32 -1.16
CA LEU A 165 9.96 14.32 -0.30
C LEU A 165 11.22 14.73 -1.07
N VAL A 166 11.43 14.19 -2.27
CA VAL A 166 12.58 14.52 -3.11
C VAL A 166 12.52 15.97 -3.59
N ILE A 167 11.34 16.46 -3.98
CA ILE A 167 11.12 17.87 -4.36
C ILE A 167 11.52 18.79 -3.22
N VAL A 168 11.02 18.54 -2.00
CA VAL A 168 11.32 19.37 -0.84
C VAL A 168 12.81 19.38 -0.52
N ALA A 169 13.47 18.22 -0.54
CA ALA A 169 14.91 18.12 -0.34
C ALA A 169 15.72 18.85 -1.44
N ALA A 170 15.27 18.75 -2.70
CA ALA A 170 15.90 19.41 -3.83
C ALA A 170 15.78 20.94 -3.73
N LEU A 171 14.60 21.47 -3.41
CA LEU A 171 14.40 22.90 -3.21
C LEU A 171 15.17 23.43 -1.99
N ARG A 172 15.25 22.64 -0.91
CA ARG A 172 16.07 22.97 0.25
C ARG A 172 17.55 23.10 -0.09
N SER A 173 18.05 22.32 -1.06
CA SER A 173 19.45 22.41 -1.49
C SER A 173 19.79 23.70 -2.23
N LEU A 174 18.78 24.40 -2.78
CA LEU A 174 18.95 25.66 -3.50
C LEU A 174 19.07 26.87 -2.56
N VAL A 175 18.54 26.77 -1.33
CA VAL A 175 18.48 27.90 -0.41
C VAL A 175 19.44 27.72 0.77
N PRO A 176 20.52 28.51 0.86
CA PRO A 176 21.44 28.45 1.98
C PRO A 176 20.89 29.25 3.17
N LEU A 177 19.99 28.64 3.94
CA LEU A 177 19.41 29.25 5.15
C LEU A 177 20.17 28.87 6.42
N ALA A 178 20.23 29.79 7.38
CA ALA A 178 20.56 29.49 8.77
C ALA A 178 19.54 28.50 9.38
N GLU A 179 19.92 27.80 10.45
CA GLU A 179 19.12 26.71 11.04
C GLU A 179 17.69 27.14 11.42
N GLY A 180 17.51 28.31 12.05
CA GLY A 180 16.18 28.78 12.47
C GLY A 180 15.25 29.20 11.32
N LEU A 181 15.80 29.76 10.23
CA LEU A 181 15.01 30.12 9.04
C LEU A 181 14.69 28.88 8.19
N THR A 182 15.57 27.87 8.24
CA THR A 182 15.41 26.60 7.53
C THR A 182 14.13 25.89 7.96
N GLU A 183 13.85 25.79 9.25
CA GLU A 183 12.70 25.03 9.76
C GLU A 183 11.36 25.65 9.31
N ASN A 184 11.25 26.98 9.38
CA ASN A 184 10.05 27.70 8.94
C ASN A 184 9.81 27.55 7.43
N PHE A 185 10.87 27.72 6.63
CA PHE A 185 10.81 27.50 5.18
C PHE A 185 10.39 26.07 4.84
N MET A 186 11.02 25.08 5.47
CA MET A 186 10.71 23.66 5.23
C MET A 186 9.28 23.29 5.65
N THR A 187 8.79 23.85 6.74
CA THR A 187 7.41 23.63 7.21
C THR A 187 6.39 24.19 6.23
N ARG A 188 6.61 25.42 5.72
CA ARG A 188 5.74 26.03 4.70
C ARG A 188 5.80 25.26 3.38
N LEU A 189 7.00 24.91 2.94
CA LEU A 189 7.21 24.17 1.70
C LEU A 189 6.56 22.78 1.74
N TRP A 190 6.73 22.05 2.84
CA TRP A 190 6.07 20.77 3.05
C TRP A 190 4.55 20.91 3.03
N ARG A 191 3.99 21.91 3.73
CA ARG A 191 2.54 22.14 3.77
C ARG A 191 1.95 22.46 2.39
N LEU A 192 2.65 23.25 1.57
CA LEU A 192 2.22 23.55 0.19
C LEU A 192 2.14 22.28 -0.66
N ILE A 193 3.10 21.37 -0.50
CA ILE A 193 3.15 20.12 -1.25
C ILE A 193 2.16 19.09 -0.70
N GLU A 194 2.00 19.01 0.62
CA GLU A 194 1.01 18.14 1.26
C GLU A 194 -0.41 18.47 0.79
N LEU A 195 -0.76 19.77 0.72
CA LEU A 195 -2.04 20.21 0.13
C LEU A 195 -2.16 19.81 -1.35
N ALA A 196 -1.06 19.86 -2.11
CA ALA A 196 -1.06 19.46 -3.51
C ALA A 196 -1.32 17.95 -3.69
N ILE A 197 -0.79 17.09 -2.80
CA ILE A 197 -1.00 15.63 -2.83
C ILE A 197 -2.42 15.26 -2.37
N LEU A 198 -2.92 15.92 -1.33
CA LEU A 198 -4.24 15.60 -0.76
C LEU A 198 -5.41 16.03 -1.65
N GLU A 199 -5.22 17.07 -2.49
CA GLU A 199 -6.25 17.63 -3.36
C GLU A 199 -5.86 17.51 -4.86
N PRO A 200 -5.90 16.30 -5.45
CA PRO A 200 -5.46 16.07 -6.84
C PRO A 200 -6.47 16.55 -7.91
N ASN A 201 -7.72 16.86 -7.54
CA ASN A 201 -8.83 17.00 -8.51
C ASN A 201 -9.00 18.41 -9.14
N SER A 202 -8.14 19.37 -8.81
CA SER A 202 -8.20 20.74 -9.33
C SER A 202 -7.19 20.94 -10.46
N GLN A 203 -7.52 20.51 -11.68
CA GLN A 203 -6.62 20.59 -12.85
C GLN A 203 -6.09 22.03 -13.11
N SER A 204 -6.88 23.05 -12.81
CA SER A 204 -6.50 24.47 -12.90
C SER A 204 -5.51 24.94 -11.82
N GLU A 205 -5.27 24.15 -10.77
CA GLU A 205 -4.35 24.52 -9.68
C GLU A 205 -2.93 24.01 -9.85
N SER A 206 -2.68 23.05 -10.75
CA SER A 206 -1.33 22.49 -10.95
C SER A 206 -0.27 23.57 -11.25
N GLN A 207 -0.64 24.53 -12.12
CA GLN A 207 0.24 25.65 -12.46
C GLN A 207 0.35 26.67 -11.32
N VAL A 208 -0.73 26.95 -10.58
CA VAL A 208 -0.74 27.86 -9.43
C VAL A 208 0.12 27.30 -8.29
N LYS A 209 0.03 25.99 -8.04
CA LYS A 209 0.84 25.26 -7.05
C LYS A 209 2.34 25.40 -7.36
N LEU A 210 2.73 25.29 -8.64
CA LEU A 210 4.13 25.47 -9.05
C LEU A 210 4.64 26.90 -8.86
N VAL A 211 3.82 27.90 -9.18
CA VAL A 211 4.16 29.32 -9.00
C VAL A 211 4.39 29.63 -7.51
N ASN A 212 3.51 29.14 -6.64
CA ASN A 212 3.64 29.33 -5.19
C ASN A 212 4.94 28.73 -4.63
N LEU A 213 5.37 27.55 -5.13
CA LEU A 213 6.64 26.94 -4.74
C LEU A 213 7.85 27.77 -5.17
N GLN A 214 7.80 28.33 -6.38
CA GLN A 214 8.87 29.21 -6.87
C GLN A 214 8.97 30.49 -6.06
N ASP A 215 7.82 31.10 -5.72
CA ASP A 215 7.75 32.32 -4.92
C ASP A 215 8.35 32.10 -3.53
N GLU A 216 7.97 31.01 -2.85
CA GLU A 216 8.49 30.66 -1.53
C GLU A 216 10.02 30.45 -1.54
N VAL A 217 10.57 29.84 -2.59
CA VAL A 217 12.03 29.66 -2.74
C VAL A 217 12.74 30.99 -2.97
N VAL A 218 12.16 31.88 -3.79
CA VAL A 218 12.71 33.22 -4.05
C VAL A 218 12.70 34.06 -2.77
N GLU A 219 11.59 34.06 -2.03
CA GLU A 219 11.46 34.78 -0.76
C GLU A 219 12.49 34.27 0.27
N ALA A 220 12.61 32.95 0.41
CA ALA A 220 13.58 32.34 1.33
C ALA A 220 15.03 32.65 0.95
N TYR A 221 15.34 32.68 -0.35
CA TYR A 221 16.67 33.04 -0.86
C TYR A 221 17.00 34.52 -0.65
N GLN A 222 16.03 35.42 -0.85
CA GLN A 222 16.20 36.85 -0.57
C GLN A 222 16.38 37.11 0.93
N ALA A 223 15.60 36.43 1.78
CA ALA A 223 15.73 36.53 3.24
C ALA A 223 17.11 36.06 3.73
N SER A 224 17.67 35.00 3.12
CA SER A 224 19.02 34.53 3.45
C SER A 224 20.11 35.53 3.03
N HIS A 225 19.94 36.24 1.91
CA HIS A 225 20.86 37.27 1.45
C HIS A 225 20.77 38.55 2.30
N ALA A 226 19.56 38.98 2.65
CA ALA A 226 19.33 40.15 3.49
C ALA A 226 19.93 39.98 4.91
N SER A 227 19.99 38.76 5.41
CA SER A 227 20.59 38.43 6.71
C SER A 227 22.13 38.49 6.70
N GLY A 228 22.78 38.81 5.56
CA GLY A 228 24.23 38.94 5.45
C GLY A 228 24.99 37.63 5.61
N SER A 229 24.31 36.48 5.55
CA SER A 229 24.88 35.19 5.93
C SER A 229 25.91 34.67 4.91
N LEU A 230 25.91 35.14 3.65
CA LEU A 230 26.85 34.71 2.61
C LEU A 230 27.12 35.83 1.58
N PRO A 231 28.40 36.17 1.28
CA PRO A 231 28.76 37.00 0.13
C PRO A 231 28.70 36.17 -1.16
N GLY A 232 27.50 35.96 -1.68
CA GLY A 232 27.25 35.26 -2.94
C GLY A 232 26.97 36.22 -4.11
N PRO A 233 27.15 35.79 -5.37
CA PRO A 233 26.69 36.55 -6.53
C PRO A 233 25.17 36.72 -6.46
N THR A 234 24.70 37.95 -6.69
CA THR A 234 23.26 38.26 -6.76
C THR A 234 22.65 37.60 -7.99
N ILE A 235 22.02 36.44 -7.79
CA ILE A 235 21.21 35.77 -8.80
C ILE A 235 19.91 36.57 -8.97
N THR A 236 19.51 36.87 -10.21
CA THR A 236 18.23 37.54 -10.46
C THR A 236 17.05 36.60 -10.17
N ASP A 237 15.91 37.15 -9.73
CA ASP A 237 14.71 36.36 -9.42
C ASP A 237 14.26 35.49 -10.61
N SER A 238 14.38 36.00 -11.84
CA SER A 238 14.06 35.24 -13.06
C SER A 238 14.98 34.03 -13.27
N ALA A 239 16.27 34.18 -12.98
CA ALA A 239 17.24 33.08 -13.06
C ALA A 239 16.98 32.04 -11.96
N LEU A 240 16.64 32.48 -10.74
CA LEU A 240 16.31 31.57 -9.64
C LEU A 240 15.04 30.75 -9.95
N ARG A 241 13.99 31.38 -10.48
CA ARG A 241 12.77 30.68 -10.94
C ARG A 241 13.06 29.65 -12.04
N SER A 242 13.98 29.97 -12.95
CA SER A 242 14.44 29.04 -13.99
C SER A 242 15.18 27.84 -13.40
N ILE A 243 16.05 28.07 -12.42
CA ILE A 243 16.75 27.01 -11.69
C ILE A 243 15.75 26.10 -10.96
N VAL A 244 14.80 26.69 -10.22
CA VAL A 244 13.74 25.93 -9.53
C VAL A 244 12.95 25.09 -10.53
N SER A 245 12.50 25.68 -11.64
CA SER A 245 11.77 24.97 -12.69
C SER A 245 12.56 23.81 -13.30
N ARG A 246 13.89 23.94 -13.41
CA ARG A 246 14.77 22.88 -13.88
C ARG A 246 14.93 21.78 -12.83
N THR A 247 15.16 22.15 -11.58
CA THR A 247 15.36 21.22 -10.46
C THR A 247 14.11 20.38 -10.15
N LEU A 248 12.92 20.88 -10.46
CA LEU A 248 11.66 20.14 -10.34
C LEU A 248 11.46 19.08 -11.42
N ARG A 249 12.32 19.02 -12.44
CA ARG A 249 12.27 17.97 -13.46
C ARG A 249 12.89 16.69 -12.91
N THR A 250 12.27 15.55 -13.19
CA THR A 250 12.76 14.23 -12.74
C THR A 250 14.08 13.84 -13.42
N GLU A 251 14.44 14.49 -14.53
CA GLU A 251 15.72 14.31 -15.22
C GLU A 251 16.88 15.11 -14.61
N ASP A 252 16.61 16.05 -13.70
CA ASP A 252 17.66 16.86 -13.08
C ASP A 252 18.62 15.98 -12.24
N PRO A 253 19.95 16.17 -12.36
CA PRO A 253 20.92 15.33 -11.66
C PRO A 253 20.81 15.43 -10.13
N VAL A 254 20.41 16.59 -9.59
CA VAL A 254 20.22 16.76 -8.14
C VAL A 254 19.00 15.97 -7.68
N PHE A 255 17.90 16.05 -8.44
CA PHE A 255 16.68 15.27 -8.17
C PHE A 255 16.99 13.77 -8.15
N ARG A 256 17.62 13.24 -9.21
CA ARG A 256 17.99 11.82 -9.30
C ARG A 256 18.93 11.37 -8.19
N LEU A 257 19.89 12.22 -7.82
CA LEU A 257 20.83 11.91 -6.74
C LEU A 257 20.11 11.79 -5.38
N LEU A 258 19.22 12.74 -5.06
CA LEU A 258 18.46 12.73 -3.82
C LEU A 258 17.47 11.55 -3.77
N GLN A 259 16.76 11.31 -4.87
CA GLN A 259 15.86 10.16 -5.00
C GLN A 259 16.61 8.84 -4.77
N LYS A 260 17.75 8.64 -5.43
CA LYS A 260 18.58 7.43 -5.26
C LYS A 260 19.03 7.26 -3.81
N ARG A 261 19.46 8.34 -3.14
CA ARG A 261 19.89 8.29 -1.73
C ARG A 261 18.75 7.90 -0.80
N LEU A 262 17.56 8.47 -1.00
CA LEU A 262 16.38 8.13 -0.21
C LEU A 262 15.97 6.67 -0.41
N ILE A 263 15.91 6.21 -1.66
CA ILE A 263 15.59 4.81 -1.98
C ILE A 263 16.57 3.84 -1.35
N SER A 264 17.88 4.08 -1.47
CA SER A 264 18.89 3.21 -0.85
C SER A 264 18.77 3.18 0.68
N ALA A 265 18.40 4.30 1.31
CA ALA A 265 18.16 4.33 2.76
C ALA A 265 16.88 3.56 3.15
N LEU A 266 15.81 3.70 2.38
CA LEU A 266 14.56 2.93 2.57
C LEU A 266 14.79 1.43 2.36
N GLU A 267 15.53 1.05 1.32
CA GLU A 267 15.88 -0.34 1.02
C GLU A 267 16.66 -0.96 2.19
N ALA A 268 17.71 -0.29 2.66
CA ALA A 268 18.50 -0.76 3.80
C ALA A 268 17.63 -0.97 5.06
N GLU A 269 16.68 -0.07 5.30
CA GLU A 269 15.78 -0.14 6.44
C GLU A 269 14.72 -1.26 6.30
N LEU A 270 14.21 -1.50 5.09
CA LEU A 270 13.29 -2.62 4.82
C LEU A 270 13.99 -3.99 4.99
N VAL A 271 15.25 -4.09 4.55
CA VAL A 271 16.08 -5.29 4.73
C VAL A 271 16.38 -5.52 6.21
N ARG A 272 16.71 -4.46 6.96
CA ARG A 272 16.99 -4.52 8.39
C ARG A 272 15.80 -5.07 9.17
N VAL A 273 14.60 -4.55 8.90
CA VAL A 273 13.38 -4.99 9.60
C VAL A 273 12.97 -6.40 9.20
N SER A 274 13.06 -6.75 7.91
CA SER A 274 12.79 -8.13 7.47
C SER A 274 13.74 -9.15 8.14
N SER A 275 14.98 -8.76 8.39
CA SER A 275 15.96 -9.63 9.08
C SER A 275 15.68 -9.76 10.58
N ALA A 276 15.13 -8.71 11.21
CA ALA A 276 14.80 -8.73 12.64
C ALA A 276 13.61 -9.65 12.96
N GLU A 277 12.66 -9.79 12.03
CA GLU A 277 11.50 -10.69 12.18
C GLU A 277 11.87 -12.17 12.18
N VAL A 278 12.96 -12.55 11.50
CA VAL A 278 13.45 -13.94 11.43
C VAL A 278 14.32 -14.31 12.63
N GLY A 279 14.78 -13.31 13.40
CA GLY A 279 15.59 -13.55 14.59
C GLY A 279 14.82 -14.32 15.66
N ALA A 280 15.36 -15.47 16.08
CA ALA A 280 14.82 -16.23 17.21
C ALA A 280 14.60 -15.29 18.41
N PRO A 281 13.44 -15.37 19.09
CA PRO A 281 13.12 -14.47 20.19
C PRO A 281 14.22 -14.51 21.24
N SER A 282 14.91 -13.38 21.43
CA SER A 282 16.08 -13.28 22.33
C SER A 282 15.73 -13.48 23.80
N VAL A 283 14.43 -13.42 24.14
CA VAL A 283 13.91 -13.67 25.48
C VAL A 283 12.90 -14.81 25.41
N LEU A 284 13.34 -16.01 25.78
CA LEU A 284 12.46 -17.14 26.05
C LEU A 284 11.66 -16.85 27.32
N ARG A 285 10.46 -16.24 27.17
CA ARG A 285 9.50 -16.16 28.27
C ARG A 285 8.83 -17.52 28.43
N SER A 286 9.46 -18.43 29.18
CA SER A 286 8.82 -19.64 29.68
C SER A 286 7.88 -19.26 30.84
N GLY A 287 6.62 -18.97 30.54
CA GLY A 287 5.62 -18.60 31.56
C GLY A 287 4.21 -18.65 31.02
N ARG A 288 3.36 -19.42 31.70
CA ARG A 288 1.98 -19.80 31.36
C ARG A 288 1.09 -18.57 31.07
N GLU A 289 0.33 -18.68 29.98
CA GLU A 289 -0.78 -17.81 29.56
C GLU A 289 -0.43 -16.34 29.28
N THR A 290 -0.08 -16.04 28.02
CA THR A 290 -0.27 -14.69 27.49
C THR A 290 -1.00 -14.79 26.15
N SER A 291 -2.19 -14.20 26.12
CA SER A 291 -2.90 -13.87 24.89
C SER A 291 -1.93 -13.14 23.96
N ILE A 292 -1.65 -13.73 22.81
CA ILE A 292 -0.75 -13.18 21.80
C ILE A 292 -1.45 -11.95 21.21
N ASN A 293 -1.31 -10.80 21.88
CA ASN A 293 -1.73 -9.51 21.35
C ASN A 293 -0.78 -9.13 20.21
N GLN A 294 -1.28 -9.32 18.99
CA GLN A 294 -0.63 -9.04 17.72
C GLN A 294 -0.28 -7.54 17.52
N GLU A 295 -0.66 -6.66 18.45
CA GLU A 295 -0.33 -5.23 18.45
C GLU A 295 1.14 -4.91 18.79
N SER A 296 1.90 -5.90 19.25
CA SER A 296 3.31 -5.72 19.61
C SER A 296 4.23 -5.42 18.41
N SER A 297 3.79 -5.69 17.17
CA SER A 297 4.57 -5.34 15.96
C SER A 297 4.59 -3.82 15.69
N VAL A 298 3.52 -3.09 16.03
CA VAL A 298 3.41 -1.65 15.72
C VAL A 298 4.41 -0.81 16.53
N ARG A 299 4.74 -1.23 17.76
CA ARG A 299 5.64 -0.48 18.66
C ARG A 299 7.12 -0.51 18.25
N SER A 300 7.57 -1.49 17.45
CA SER A 300 8.96 -1.55 17.03
C SER A 300 9.28 -0.51 15.93
N VAL A 301 8.26 -0.04 15.22
CA VAL A 301 8.42 0.85 14.06
C VAL A 301 8.72 2.30 14.44
N GLU A 302 8.28 2.78 15.61
CA GLU A 302 8.46 4.18 16.04
C GLU A 302 9.93 4.60 16.21
N THR A 303 10.88 3.65 16.20
CA THR A 303 12.32 3.94 16.36
C THR A 303 13.14 3.87 15.08
N ALA A 304 12.54 3.43 13.96
CA ALA A 304 13.23 3.32 12.68
C ALA A 304 13.48 4.70 12.07
N ARG A 305 14.66 5.28 12.34
CA ARG A 305 15.10 6.54 11.73
C ARG A 305 15.83 6.26 10.42
N VAL A 306 15.15 6.48 9.30
CA VAL A 306 15.78 6.44 7.97
C VAL A 306 16.69 7.67 7.84
N ARG A 307 18.01 7.45 7.82
CA ARG A 307 19.00 8.52 7.67
C ARG A 307 19.50 8.56 6.23
N ALA A 308 18.94 9.45 5.42
CA ALA A 308 19.40 9.71 4.05
C ALA A 308 20.08 11.09 3.97
N ARG A 309 21.21 11.17 3.24
CA ARG A 309 21.91 12.45 3.06
C ARG A 309 21.09 13.41 2.20
N GLY A 310 20.83 14.61 2.69
CA GLY A 310 19.92 15.60 2.10
C GLY A 310 18.51 15.58 2.69
N PHE A 311 18.23 14.67 3.63
CA PHE A 311 16.95 14.52 4.33
C PHE A 311 17.12 14.64 5.85
N GLU A 312 18.13 15.38 6.31
CA GLU A 312 18.46 15.51 7.74
C GLU A 312 17.52 16.47 8.49
N ASN A 313 16.61 17.14 7.79
CA ASN A 313 15.70 18.10 8.40
C ASN A 313 14.58 17.40 9.18
N PRO A 314 14.32 17.77 10.45
CA PRO A 314 13.31 17.10 11.28
C PRO A 314 11.88 17.19 10.74
N VAL A 315 11.56 18.19 9.90
CA VAL A 315 10.25 18.31 9.24
C VAL A 315 9.98 17.11 8.32
N LEU A 316 11.02 16.48 7.77
CA LEU A 316 10.90 15.35 6.85
C LEU A 316 10.86 13.98 7.56
N ASP A 317 11.21 13.91 8.85
CA ASP A 317 11.26 12.63 9.58
C ASP A 317 9.90 11.93 9.58
N LYS A 318 8.83 12.67 9.90
CA LYS A 318 7.47 12.11 9.96
C LYS A 318 7.01 11.58 8.59
N PRO A 319 7.05 12.35 7.48
CA PRO A 319 6.64 11.84 6.18
C PRO A 319 7.50 10.68 5.67
N ILE A 320 8.80 10.64 5.99
CA ILE A 320 9.66 9.50 5.63
C ILE A 320 9.24 8.23 6.39
N VAL A 321 8.91 8.36 7.68
CA VAL A 321 8.38 7.23 8.47
C VAL A 321 7.03 6.77 7.91
N GLU A 322 6.14 7.70 7.55
CA GLU A 322 4.86 7.36 6.90
C GLU A 322 5.06 6.63 5.57
N LEU A 323 5.97 7.12 4.73
CA LEU A 323 6.34 6.46 3.47
C LEU A 323 6.82 5.03 3.70
N LEU A 324 7.72 4.83 4.66
CA LEU A 324 8.23 3.51 5.02
C LEU A 324 7.12 2.58 5.53
N GLN A 325 6.20 3.10 6.36
CA GLN A 325 5.06 2.34 6.86
C GLN A 325 4.12 1.94 5.72
N TYR A 326 3.87 2.81 4.76
CA TYR A 326 3.05 2.50 3.59
C TYR A 326 3.69 1.41 2.74
N ILE A 327 4.98 1.51 2.45
CA ILE A 327 5.69 0.47 1.69
C ILE A 327 5.62 -0.88 2.42
N ARG A 328 5.79 -0.88 3.76
CA ARG A 328 5.64 -2.11 4.57
C ARG A 328 4.25 -2.69 4.50
N ARG A 329 3.20 -1.88 4.61
CA ARG A 329 1.80 -2.35 4.50
C ARG A 329 1.54 -3.02 3.16
N VAL A 330 2.08 -2.49 2.06
CA VAL A 330 1.99 -3.16 0.75
C VAL A 330 2.73 -4.48 0.78
N LEU A 331 3.98 -4.51 1.24
CA LEU A 331 4.77 -5.74 1.29
C LEU A 331 4.13 -6.82 2.17
N GLU A 332 3.62 -6.45 3.34
CA GLU A 332 2.89 -7.33 4.24
C GLU A 332 1.61 -7.86 3.60
N TRP A 333 0.85 -7.00 2.92
CA TRP A 333 -0.35 -7.41 2.20
C TRP A 333 -0.04 -8.41 1.08
N ILE A 334 0.98 -8.13 0.27
CA ILE A 334 1.43 -9.03 -0.79
C ILE A 334 1.88 -10.37 -0.21
N ARG A 335 2.73 -10.36 0.83
CA ARG A 335 3.17 -11.59 1.52
C ARG A 335 1.99 -12.35 2.12
N PHE A 336 0.99 -11.65 2.66
CA PHE A 336 -0.19 -12.28 3.23
C PHE A 336 -1.09 -12.91 2.16
N CYS A 337 -1.25 -12.27 1.01
CA CYS A 337 -2.12 -12.75 -0.05
C CYS A 337 -1.48 -13.82 -0.94
N TRP A 338 -0.17 -13.72 -1.14
CA TRP A 338 0.62 -14.44 -2.14
C TRP A 338 1.83 -15.15 -1.49
N ASP A 339 1.64 -15.68 -0.29
CA ASP A 339 2.67 -16.43 0.47
C ASP A 339 3.27 -17.58 -0.34
N ASP A 340 2.44 -18.29 -1.09
CA ASP A 340 2.79 -19.36 -2.03
C ASP A 340 3.72 -18.91 -3.18
N PHE A 341 3.69 -17.64 -3.58
CA PHE A 341 4.58 -17.10 -4.62
C PHE A 341 5.89 -16.53 -4.08
N VAL A 342 5.98 -16.33 -2.75
CA VAL A 342 7.10 -15.64 -2.09
C VAL A 342 7.98 -16.62 -1.31
N LEU A 343 7.44 -17.74 -0.82
CA LEU A 343 8.13 -18.66 0.09
C LEU A 343 8.47 -20.04 -0.49
N ASP A 344 8.11 -20.31 -1.74
CA ASP A 344 8.58 -21.48 -2.50
C ASP A 344 9.94 -21.18 -3.16
#